data_AF-R5P9H7-F1
#
_entry.id   AF-R5P9H7-F1
#
_cell.length_a   1.000
_cell.length_b   1.000
_cell.length_c   1.000
_cell.angle_alpha   90.00
_cell.angle_beta   90.00
_cell.angle_gamma   90.00
#
_symmetry.space_group_name_H-M   'P 1'
#
loop_
_entity.id
_entity.type
_entity.pdbx_description
1 polymer ?
#
loop_
_entity_poly.entity_id
_entity_poly.type
_entity_poly.pdbx_seq_one_letter_code
_entity_poly.pdbx_strand_id
1 'polypeptide(L)'
;MVHDGNRVFVIGCGNTAMDAARTAVRLGASHVEVVYHRTINDMSALRSEYDEAVEEGVKFSWESSIVEIHDENGTLNEVVIESNGERRVEKADFVIMAVGSAPASRIVSTTTGIDVDDRGYVLTREKPYGMTTRKGVFAGGDVVNRPSTVVLAMRDAKQVAEGMAQYVDAVKLLEAINMGGEIKKPEE
;
A
#
# COMPACT_ATOMS: atom_id res chain seq x y z
N MET A 1 -8.75 -12.06 -16.62
CA MET A 1 -7.38 -12.45 -16.22
C MET A 1 -6.50 -12.20 -17.43
N VAL A 2 -5.22 -11.82 -17.30
CA VAL A 2 -4.35 -11.65 -18.47
C VAL A 2 -4.11 -13.02 -19.11
N HIS A 3 -4.17 -13.08 -20.44
CA HIS A 3 -4.02 -14.28 -21.23
C HIS A 3 -2.96 -14.10 -22.32
N ASP A 4 -2.59 -15.23 -22.92
CA ASP A 4 -1.61 -15.31 -23.99
C ASP A 4 -2.02 -14.40 -25.16
N GLY A 5 -1.09 -13.57 -25.62
CA GLY A 5 -1.32 -12.63 -26.73
C GLY A 5 -1.82 -11.24 -26.33
N ASN A 6 -2.18 -10.98 -25.06
CA ASN A 6 -2.72 -9.67 -24.67
C ASN A 6 -1.70 -8.53 -24.67
N ARG A 7 -2.18 -7.30 -24.91
CA ARG A 7 -1.44 -6.04 -24.75
C ARG A 7 -1.83 -5.37 -23.44
N VAL A 8 -0.87 -5.26 -22.54
CA VAL A 8 -1.08 -4.78 -21.16
C VAL A 8 -0.33 -3.47 -20.95
N PHE A 9 -1.03 -2.46 -20.43
CA PHE A 9 -0.43 -1.20 -20.01
C PHE A 9 -0.52 -1.08 -18.49
N VAL A 10 0.59 -0.72 -17.84
CA VAL A 10 0.67 -0.55 -16.39
C VAL A 10 0.93 0.92 -16.07
N ILE A 11 0.05 1.57 -15.32
CA ILE A 11 0.21 2.97 -14.90
C ILE A 11 0.92 3.02 -13.56
N GLY A 12 2.09 3.66 -13.50
CA GLY A 12 2.87 3.85 -12.28
C GLY A 12 4.31 3.33 -12.40
N CYS A 13 5.14 3.59 -11.39
CA CYS A 13 6.57 3.20 -11.41
C CYS A 13 7.10 2.92 -10.00
N GLY A 14 6.31 2.16 -9.22
CA GLY A 14 6.71 1.57 -7.94
C GLY A 14 6.90 0.06 -8.05
N ASN A 15 7.32 -0.59 -6.97
CA ASN A 15 7.50 -2.05 -6.97
C ASN A 15 6.21 -2.79 -7.40
N THR A 16 5.04 -2.32 -6.97
CA THR A 16 3.75 -2.87 -7.42
C THR A 16 3.56 -2.80 -8.94
N ALA A 17 4.05 -1.75 -9.60
CA ALA A 17 4.00 -1.64 -11.05
C ALA A 17 4.94 -2.63 -11.73
N MET A 18 6.15 -2.81 -11.18
CA MET A 18 7.13 -3.79 -11.68
C MET A 18 6.58 -5.22 -11.53
N ASP A 19 6.03 -5.55 -10.36
CA ASP A 19 5.41 -6.85 -10.09
C ASP A 19 4.27 -7.15 -11.06
N ALA A 20 3.39 -6.17 -11.28
CA ALA A 20 2.28 -6.30 -12.22
C ALA A 20 2.77 -6.50 -13.66
N ALA A 21 3.78 -5.74 -14.09
CA ALA A 21 4.33 -5.82 -15.44
C ALA A 21 5.01 -7.18 -15.69
N ARG A 22 5.91 -7.61 -14.79
CA ARG A 22 6.60 -8.90 -14.89
C ARG A 22 5.61 -10.06 -14.81
N THR A 23 4.59 -9.96 -13.96
CA THR A 23 3.51 -10.96 -13.90
C THR A 23 2.74 -11.04 -15.22
N ALA A 24 2.42 -9.90 -15.85
CA ALA A 24 1.75 -9.90 -17.15
C ALA A 24 2.60 -10.57 -18.24
N VAL A 25 3.91 -10.31 -18.27
CA VAL A 25 4.85 -11.00 -19.18
C VAL A 25 4.80 -12.51 -18.94
N ARG A 26 4.92 -12.95 -17.69
CA ARG A 26 4.92 -14.38 -17.32
C ARG A 26 3.59 -15.09 -17.60
N LEU A 27 2.49 -14.34 -17.71
CA LEU A 27 1.17 -14.84 -18.11
C LEU A 27 0.99 -14.93 -19.64
N GLY A 28 2.01 -14.57 -20.43
CA GLY A 28 1.99 -14.70 -21.89
C GLY A 28 1.55 -13.44 -22.64
N ALA A 29 1.50 -12.28 -21.98
CA ALA A 29 1.20 -11.02 -22.67
C ALA A 29 2.20 -10.78 -23.82
N SER A 30 1.69 -10.47 -25.01
CA SER A 30 2.52 -10.20 -26.19
C SER A 30 3.21 -8.84 -26.14
N HIS A 31 2.66 -7.92 -25.35
CA HIS A 31 3.20 -6.59 -25.12
C HIS A 31 2.86 -6.16 -23.71
N VAL A 32 3.87 -5.73 -22.94
CA VAL A 32 3.69 -5.11 -21.63
C VAL A 32 4.44 -3.80 -21.61
N GLU A 33 3.75 -2.73 -21.25
CA GLU A 33 4.34 -1.39 -21.21
C GLU A 33 3.94 -0.64 -19.94
N VAL A 34 4.95 -0.19 -19.21
CA VAL A 34 4.81 0.69 -18.06
C VAL A 34 4.75 2.13 -18.57
N VAL A 35 3.67 2.84 -18.24
CA VAL A 35 3.47 4.25 -18.56
C VAL A 35 3.67 5.07 -17.28
N TYR A 36 4.67 5.94 -17.28
CA TYR A 36 5.02 6.76 -16.13
C TYR A 36 5.19 8.23 -16.51
N HIS A 37 4.53 9.10 -15.75
CA HIS A 37 4.44 10.53 -16.03
C HIS A 37 5.70 11.32 -15.63
N ARG A 38 6.77 10.65 -15.18
CA ARG A 38 8.06 11.26 -14.84
C ARG A 38 9.21 10.49 -15.49
N THR A 39 10.43 10.86 -15.13
CA THR A 39 11.65 10.24 -15.65
C THR A 39 12.03 8.98 -14.86
N ILE A 40 12.97 8.21 -15.40
CA ILE A 40 13.59 7.07 -14.72
C ILE A 40 14.24 7.44 -13.38
N ASN A 41 14.72 8.68 -13.23
CA ASN A 41 15.35 9.15 -12.00
C ASN A 41 14.34 9.40 -10.87
N ASP A 42 13.06 9.54 -11.23
CA ASP A 42 11.95 9.74 -10.29
C ASP A 42 11.24 8.43 -9.93
N MET A 43 11.78 7.29 -10.37
CA MET A 43 11.22 5.97 -10.10
C MET A 43 11.24 5.68 -8.60
N SER A 44 10.12 5.18 -8.09
CA SER A 44 9.99 4.74 -6.70
C SER A 44 10.32 3.25 -6.51
N ALA A 45 10.31 2.48 -7.59
CA ALA A 45 10.75 1.09 -7.59
C ALA A 45 12.26 0.98 -7.34
N LEU A 46 12.70 -0.17 -6.82
CA LEU A 46 14.13 -0.46 -6.72
C LEU A 46 14.74 -0.57 -8.11
N ARG A 47 15.99 -0.11 -8.25
CA ARG A 47 16.69 -0.18 -9.54
C ARG A 47 16.83 -1.61 -10.07
N SER A 48 17.07 -2.58 -9.19
CA SER A 48 17.12 -4.00 -9.54
C SER A 48 15.80 -4.53 -10.10
N GLU A 49 14.66 -4.14 -9.51
CA GLU A 49 13.33 -4.55 -9.99
C GLU A 49 13.04 -4.02 -11.40
N TYR A 50 13.48 -2.79 -11.67
CA TYR A 50 13.41 -2.21 -13.00
C TYR A 50 14.31 -2.94 -14.00
N ASP A 51 15.58 -3.17 -13.65
CA ASP A 51 16.53 -3.82 -14.54
C ASP A 51 16.03 -5.26 -14.88
N GLU A 52 15.52 -6.00 -13.88
CA GLU A 52 14.89 -7.31 -14.08
C GLU A 52 13.62 -7.24 -14.96
N ALA A 53 12.78 -6.21 -14.80
CA ALA A 53 11.60 -6.02 -15.64
C ALA A 53 11.98 -5.76 -17.11
N VAL A 54 13.03 -4.97 -17.35
CA VAL A 54 13.57 -4.72 -18.70
C VAL A 54 14.15 -6.01 -19.29
N GLU A 55 14.88 -6.81 -18.51
CA GLU A 55 15.41 -8.11 -18.95
C GLU A 55 14.29 -9.10 -19.34
N GLU A 56 13.14 -9.05 -18.65
CA GLU A 56 11.95 -9.84 -19.00
C GLU A 56 11.18 -9.28 -20.23
N GLY A 57 11.56 -8.12 -20.76
CA GLY A 57 10.98 -7.53 -21.97
C GLY A 57 9.88 -6.50 -21.72
N VAL A 58 9.73 -6.00 -20.49
CA VAL A 58 8.83 -4.88 -20.19
C VAL A 58 9.32 -3.61 -20.86
N LYS A 59 8.43 -2.91 -21.57
CA LYS A 59 8.70 -1.61 -22.18
C LYS A 59 8.34 -0.46 -21.24
N PHE A 60 8.97 0.68 -21.44
CA PHE A 60 8.76 1.86 -20.61
C PHE A 60 8.50 3.09 -21.46
N SER A 61 7.39 3.77 -21.17
CA SER A 61 7.06 5.10 -21.64
C SER A 61 7.24 6.08 -20.49
N TRP A 62 8.39 6.75 -20.49
CA TRP A 62 8.71 7.83 -19.55
C TRP A 62 8.04 9.13 -19.97
N GLU A 63 7.84 10.04 -19.02
CA GLU A 63 7.22 11.35 -19.26
C GLU A 63 5.92 11.23 -20.08
N SER A 64 5.14 10.19 -19.76
CA SER A 64 3.96 9.78 -20.51
C SER A 64 2.78 9.50 -19.58
N SER A 65 1.57 9.80 -20.04
CA SER A 65 0.33 9.51 -19.30
C SER A 65 -0.72 8.91 -20.22
N ILE A 66 -1.50 7.95 -19.71
CA ILE A 66 -2.74 7.54 -20.38
C ILE A 66 -3.79 8.61 -20.08
N VAL A 67 -4.25 9.30 -21.12
CA VAL A 67 -5.21 10.42 -20.99
C VAL A 67 -6.64 10.02 -21.33
N GLU A 68 -6.80 8.98 -22.16
CA GLU A 68 -8.11 8.46 -22.55
C GLU A 68 -8.06 6.91 -22.60
N ILE A 69 -9.15 6.27 -22.18
CA ILE A 69 -9.36 4.82 -22.21
C ILE A 69 -10.67 4.59 -22.93
N HIS A 70 -10.63 3.88 -24.06
CA HIS A 70 -11.81 3.61 -24.87
C HIS A 70 -12.19 2.14 -24.81
N ASP A 71 -13.49 1.90 -24.72
CA ASP A 71 -14.07 0.57 -24.80
C ASP A 71 -14.84 0.36 -26.11
N GLU A 72 -14.97 -0.90 -26.49
CA GLU A 72 -15.94 -1.36 -27.47
C GLU A 72 -16.90 -2.34 -26.76
N ASN A 73 -18.17 -1.95 -26.63
CA ASN A 73 -19.21 -2.73 -25.96
C ASN A 73 -18.86 -3.12 -24.51
N GLY A 74 -18.24 -2.22 -23.76
CA GLY A 74 -17.83 -2.46 -22.36
C GLY A 74 -16.59 -3.33 -22.20
N THR A 75 -15.90 -3.66 -23.31
CA THR A 75 -14.60 -4.32 -23.29
C THR A 75 -13.53 -3.30 -23.69
N LEU A 76 -12.49 -3.14 -22.87
CA LEU A 76 -11.35 -2.28 -23.20
C LEU A 76 -10.80 -2.64 -24.58
N ASN A 77 -10.59 -1.62 -25.42
CA ASN A 77 -10.09 -1.80 -26.79
C ASN A 77 -8.80 -1.01 -27.05
N GLU A 78 -8.73 0.25 -26.60
CA GLU A 78 -7.58 1.11 -26.85
C GLU A 78 -7.35 2.14 -25.73
N VAL A 79 -6.12 2.64 -25.68
CA VAL A 79 -5.70 3.74 -24.81
C VAL A 79 -5.03 4.83 -25.62
N VAL A 80 -5.22 6.08 -25.20
CA VAL A 80 -4.49 7.23 -25.74
C VAL A 80 -3.39 7.60 -24.75
N ILE A 81 -2.13 7.49 -25.20
CA ILE A 81 -0.96 7.88 -24.44
C ILE A 81 -0.50 9.23 -24.95
N GLU A 82 -0.36 10.18 -24.03
CA GLU A 82 0.20 11.51 -24.29
C GLU A 82 1.60 11.61 -23.71
N SER A 83 2.55 12.08 -24.52
CA SER A 83 3.92 12.40 -24.11
C SER A 83 4.39 13.65 -24.84
N ASN A 84 4.89 14.65 -24.10
CA ASN A 84 5.39 15.90 -24.67
C ASN A 84 4.41 16.61 -25.64
N GLY A 85 3.11 16.48 -25.40
CA GLY A 85 2.06 17.06 -26.24
C GLY A 85 1.72 16.25 -27.50
N GLU A 86 2.44 15.16 -27.77
CA GLU A 86 2.10 14.20 -28.82
C GLU A 86 1.21 13.09 -28.27
N ARG A 87 0.19 12.71 -29.04
CA ARG A 87 -0.75 11.66 -28.69
C ARG A 87 -0.59 10.48 -29.63
N ARG A 88 -0.52 9.27 -29.06
CA ARG A 88 -0.58 8.02 -29.81
C ARG A 88 -1.69 7.13 -29.27
N VAL A 89 -2.37 6.45 -30.19
CA VAL A 89 -3.43 5.48 -29.88
C VAL A 89 -2.82 4.08 -29.95
N GLU A 90 -3.02 3.30 -28.90
CA GLU A 90 -2.51 1.94 -28.78
C GLU A 90 -3.64 0.98 -28.44
N LYS A 91 -3.70 -0.15 -29.16
CA LYS A 91 -4.60 -1.24 -28.78
C LYS A 91 -4.20 -1.77 -27.40
N ALA A 92 -5.17 -1.91 -26.51
CA ALA A 92 -4.97 -2.38 -25.15
C ALA A 92 -6.07 -3.39 -24.79
N ASP A 93 -5.67 -4.52 -24.21
CA ASP A 93 -6.61 -5.50 -23.66
C ASP A 93 -6.75 -5.33 -22.13
N PHE A 94 -5.71 -4.83 -21.46
CA PHE A 94 -5.71 -4.53 -20.03
C PHE A 94 -4.98 -3.22 -19.72
N VAL A 95 -5.54 -2.45 -18.79
CA VAL A 95 -4.85 -1.37 -18.08
C VAL A 95 -4.81 -1.72 -16.60
N ILE A 96 -3.60 -1.76 -16.02
CA ILE A 96 -3.38 -2.01 -14.60
C ILE A 96 -2.99 -0.70 -13.93
N MET A 97 -3.81 -0.23 -12.97
CA MET A 97 -3.49 0.96 -12.19
C MET A 97 -2.65 0.59 -10.97
N ALA A 98 -1.37 0.96 -10.98
CA ALA A 98 -0.41 0.75 -9.91
C ALA A 98 0.11 2.09 -9.35
N VAL A 99 -0.82 2.99 -9.03
CA VAL A 99 -0.56 4.39 -8.59
C VAL A 99 -0.44 4.55 -7.07
N GLY A 100 -0.36 3.44 -6.34
CA GLY A 100 -0.30 3.40 -4.88
C GLY A 100 -1.62 3.04 -4.22
N SER A 101 -1.61 2.96 -2.90
CA SER A 101 -2.75 2.55 -2.08
C SER A 101 -2.99 3.55 -0.95
N ALA A 102 -4.25 3.69 -0.55
CA ALA A 102 -4.66 4.45 0.62
C ALA A 102 -5.44 3.55 1.60
N PRO A 103 -5.50 3.91 2.89
CA PRO A 103 -6.30 3.18 3.87
C PRO A 103 -7.76 3.08 3.44
N ALA A 104 -8.38 1.93 3.67
CA ALA A 104 -9.80 1.76 3.38
C ALA A 104 -10.63 2.65 4.33
N SER A 105 -11.49 3.49 3.76
CA SER A 105 -12.44 4.36 4.51
C SER A 105 -13.36 3.59 5.47
N ARG A 106 -13.48 2.26 5.27
CA ARG A 106 -14.27 1.37 6.12
C ARG A 106 -13.75 1.26 7.55
N ILE A 107 -12.44 1.41 7.77
CA ILE A 107 -11.84 1.34 9.11
C ILE A 107 -12.46 2.39 10.03
N VAL A 108 -12.61 3.62 9.52
CA VAL A 108 -13.14 4.78 10.24
C VAL A 108 -14.66 4.80 10.24
N SER A 109 -15.28 4.51 9.10
CA SER A 109 -16.74 4.67 8.94
C SER A 109 -17.56 3.62 9.70
N THR A 110 -16.98 2.47 10.07
CA THR A 110 -17.70 1.39 10.76
C THR A 110 -17.26 1.17 12.20
N THR A 111 -16.17 1.81 12.65
CA THR A 111 -15.62 1.62 13.99
C THR A 111 -15.56 2.96 14.73
N THR A 112 -16.51 3.17 15.66
CA THR A 112 -16.53 4.39 16.48
C THR A 112 -15.31 4.49 17.37
N GLY A 113 -14.79 5.71 17.51
CA GLY A 113 -13.72 6.05 18.45
C GLY A 113 -12.30 5.81 17.94
N ILE A 114 -12.10 5.55 16.64
CA ILE A 114 -10.79 5.51 15.99
C ILE A 114 -10.69 6.73 15.07
N ASP A 115 -9.76 7.63 15.40
CA ASP A 115 -9.52 8.86 14.65
C ASP A 115 -8.45 8.63 13.58
N VAL A 116 -8.51 9.42 12.51
CA VAL A 116 -7.57 9.37 11.38
C VAL A 116 -7.07 10.75 11.01
N ASP A 117 -5.94 10.80 10.28
CA ASP A 117 -5.46 12.02 9.63
C ASP A 117 -6.35 12.40 8.42
N ASP A 118 -6.03 13.53 7.79
CA ASP A 118 -6.71 14.07 6.60
C ASP A 118 -6.67 13.12 5.39
N ARG A 119 -5.79 12.12 5.42
CA ARG A 119 -5.61 11.11 4.37
C ARG A 119 -6.12 9.72 4.77
N GLY A 120 -6.77 9.60 5.92
CA GLY A 120 -7.38 8.36 6.40
C GLY A 120 -6.44 7.39 7.13
N TYR A 121 -5.21 7.78 7.46
CA TYR A 121 -4.29 6.94 8.25
C TYR A 121 -4.65 6.98 9.74
N VAL A 122 -4.57 5.84 10.40
CA VAL A 122 -4.97 5.68 11.81
C VAL A 122 -4.02 6.44 12.72
N LEU A 123 -4.59 7.32 13.56
CA LEU A 123 -3.82 8.03 14.57
C LEU A 123 -3.55 7.11 15.77
N THR A 124 -2.29 7.04 16.18
CA THR A 124 -1.85 6.24 17.32
C THR A 124 -1.07 7.08 18.33
N ARG A 125 -0.97 6.58 19.55
CA ARG A 125 -0.25 7.18 20.67
C ARG A 125 1.19 6.64 20.71
N GLU A 126 2.10 7.48 21.19
CA GLU A 126 3.46 7.07 21.54
C GLU A 126 3.50 6.21 22.83
N LYS A 127 2.54 6.41 23.75
CA LYS A 127 2.46 5.64 25.00
C LYS A 127 1.01 5.36 25.43
N PRO A 128 0.60 4.09 25.60
CA PRO A 128 1.31 2.90 25.11
C PRO A 128 1.43 2.94 23.58
N TYR A 129 2.60 2.53 23.08
CA TYR A 129 2.92 2.66 21.66
C TYR A 129 1.89 1.94 20.78
N GLY A 130 1.43 2.61 19.73
CA GLY A 130 0.50 2.05 18.75
C GLY A 130 -0.96 2.01 19.18
N MET A 131 -1.32 2.46 20.39
CA MET A 131 -2.72 2.51 20.79
C MET A 131 -3.46 3.61 20.02
N THR A 132 -4.59 3.27 19.43
CA THR A 132 -5.46 4.23 18.74
C THR A 132 -6.14 5.19 19.71
N THR A 133 -7.00 6.08 19.20
CA THR A 133 -7.86 6.91 20.07
C THR A 133 -8.88 6.07 20.84
N ARG A 134 -9.20 4.85 20.39
CA ARG A 134 -10.00 3.87 21.12
C ARG A 134 -9.13 3.07 22.07
N LYS A 135 -9.43 3.18 23.38
CA LYS A 135 -8.74 2.42 24.43
C LYS A 135 -8.82 0.92 24.16
N GLY A 136 -7.68 0.24 24.29
CA GLY A 136 -7.54 -1.20 24.06
C GLY A 136 -7.48 -1.64 22.60
N VAL A 137 -7.57 -0.71 21.64
CA VAL A 137 -7.38 -0.99 20.21
C VAL A 137 -6.07 -0.38 19.75
N PHE A 138 -5.27 -1.18 19.04
CA PHE A 138 -3.94 -0.82 18.58
C PHE A 138 -3.85 -0.99 17.06
N ALA A 139 -2.95 -0.23 16.45
CA ALA A 139 -2.65 -0.28 15.02
C ALA A 139 -1.15 -0.08 14.78
N GLY A 140 -0.67 -0.60 13.65
CA GLY A 140 0.70 -0.43 13.17
C GLY A 140 0.83 -0.85 11.71
N GLY A 141 2.01 -0.67 11.13
CA GLY A 141 2.30 -0.86 9.72
C GLY A 141 1.77 0.28 8.85
N ASP A 142 1.53 -0.03 7.58
CA ASP A 142 1.20 0.97 6.55
C ASP A 142 -0.09 1.75 6.84
N VAL A 143 -1.03 1.18 7.60
CA VAL A 143 -2.28 1.85 7.99
C VAL A 143 -2.05 3.03 8.94
N VAL A 144 -0.87 3.08 9.58
CA VAL A 144 -0.42 4.19 10.45
C VAL A 144 0.70 4.98 9.76
N ASN A 145 1.70 4.28 9.23
CA ASN A 145 2.98 4.86 8.78
C ASN A 145 3.06 5.13 7.28
N ARG A 146 1.98 4.90 6.52
CA ARG A 146 1.92 4.98 5.05
C ARG A 146 2.67 3.81 4.39
N PRO A 147 2.37 3.49 3.10
CA PRO A 147 3.00 2.40 2.39
C PRO A 147 4.53 2.46 2.49
N SER A 148 5.13 1.37 2.98
CA SER A 148 6.56 1.31 3.23
C SER A 148 7.14 -0.08 2.96
N THR A 149 8.31 -0.38 3.53
CA THR A 149 8.93 -1.70 3.43
C THR A 149 8.41 -2.65 4.51
N VAL A 150 8.45 -3.94 4.20
CA VAL A 150 8.09 -5.00 5.16
C VAL A 150 8.91 -4.91 6.46
N VAL A 151 10.18 -4.50 6.37
CA VAL A 151 11.05 -4.35 7.57
C VAL A 151 10.54 -3.28 8.51
N LEU A 152 10.04 -2.16 7.98
CA LEU A 152 9.49 -1.08 8.78
C LEU A 152 8.15 -1.48 9.42
N ALA A 153 7.30 -2.19 8.68
CA ALA A 153 6.06 -2.75 9.23
C ALA A 153 6.35 -3.77 10.35
N MET A 154 7.37 -4.62 10.20
CA MET A 154 7.79 -5.59 11.22
C MET A 154 8.36 -4.91 12.47
N ARG A 155 9.17 -3.86 12.29
CA ARG A 155 9.69 -3.06 13.42
C ARG A 155 8.54 -2.45 14.21
N ASP A 156 7.59 -1.84 13.51
CA ASP A 156 6.43 -1.20 14.11
C ASP A 156 5.56 -2.22 14.87
N ALA A 157 5.30 -3.39 14.27
CA ALA A 157 4.54 -4.46 14.90
C ALA A 157 5.16 -4.93 16.23
N LYS A 158 6.50 -4.99 16.32
CA LYS A 158 7.19 -5.34 17.57
C LYS A 158 6.92 -4.30 18.67
N GLN A 159 7.01 -3.02 18.33
CA GLN A 159 6.76 -1.94 19.29
C GLN A 159 5.29 -1.89 19.73
N VAL A 160 4.36 -2.14 18.81
CA VAL A 160 2.93 -2.25 19.10
C VAL A 160 2.67 -3.41 20.07
N ALA A 161 3.29 -4.57 19.87
CA ALA A 161 3.15 -5.72 20.76
C ALA A 161 3.66 -5.43 22.18
N GLU A 162 4.78 -4.71 22.31
CA GLU A 162 5.27 -4.23 23.61
C GLU A 162 4.29 -3.25 24.27
N GLY A 163 3.70 -2.33 23.48
CA GLY A 163 2.66 -1.42 23.94
C GLY A 163 1.39 -2.13 24.42
N MET A 164 0.96 -3.18 23.71
CA MET A 164 -0.17 -4.03 24.10
C MET A 164 0.09 -4.73 25.44
N ALA A 165 1.28 -5.32 25.61
CA ALA A 165 1.66 -6.00 26.84
C ALA A 165 1.63 -5.05 28.04
N GLN A 166 2.26 -3.87 27.91
CA GLN A 166 2.25 -2.84 28.94
C GLN A 166 0.82 -2.39 29.31
N TYR A 167 -0.06 -2.25 28.31
CA TYR A 167 -1.45 -1.88 28.56
C TYR A 167 -2.21 -2.97 29.32
N VAL A 168 -2.07 -4.24 28.92
CA VAL A 168 -2.72 -5.36 29.60
C VAL A 168 -2.24 -5.49 31.04
N ASP A 169 -0.93 -5.37 31.28
CA ASP A 169 -0.37 -5.44 32.63
C ASP A 169 -0.88 -4.28 33.50
N ALA A 170 -0.95 -3.07 32.96
CA ALA A 170 -1.49 -1.91 33.66
C ALA A 170 -2.98 -2.09 34.00
N VAL A 171 -3.79 -2.62 33.08
CA VAL A 171 -5.22 -2.89 33.33
C VAL A 171 -5.38 -3.91 34.46
N LYS A 172 -4.66 -5.04 34.40
CA LYS A 172 -4.70 -6.08 35.44
C LYS A 172 -4.28 -5.54 36.81
N LEU A 173 -3.22 -4.73 36.85
CA LEU A 173 -2.72 -4.13 38.09
C LEU A 173 -3.75 -3.17 38.70
N LEU A 174 -4.36 -2.31 37.88
CA LEU A 174 -5.41 -1.39 38.33
C LEU A 174 -6.66 -2.13 38.81
N GLU A 175 -7.06 -3.20 38.13
CA GLU A 175 -8.17 -4.06 38.56
C GLU A 175 -7.89 -4.72 39.91
N ALA A 176 -6.68 -5.26 40.11
CA ALA A 176 -6.28 -5.87 41.38
C ALA A 176 -6.27 -4.89 42.56
N ILE A 177 -5.81 -3.65 42.33
CA ILE A 177 -5.85 -2.58 43.34
C ILE A 177 -7.31 -2.21 43.67
N ASN A 178 -8.14 -2.02 42.65
CA ASN A 178 -9.54 -1.61 42.83
C ASN A 178 -10.41 -2.68 43.49
N MET A 179 -10.07 -3.96 43.35
CA MET A 179 -10.75 -5.08 44.02
C MET A 179 -10.27 -5.30 45.48
N GLY A 180 -9.42 -4.44 46.02
CA GLY A 180 -8.99 -4.50 47.43
C GLY A 180 -7.90 -5.54 47.71
N GLY A 181 -6.91 -5.65 46.81
CA GLY A 181 -5.79 -6.57 46.97
C GLY A 181 -5.11 -6.51 48.34
N GLU A 182 -4.61 -7.66 48.80
CA GLU A 182 -4.05 -7.83 50.15
C GLU A 182 -2.92 -6.84 50.44
N ILE A 183 -3.11 -6.03 51.48
CA ILE A 183 -2.07 -5.15 52.02
C ILE A 183 -1.14 -6.03 52.87
N LYS A 184 0.07 -6.33 52.36
CA LYS A 184 1.12 -6.91 53.19
C LYS A 184 1.57 -5.87 54.22
N LYS A 185 1.23 -6.11 55.49
CA LYS A 185 1.85 -5.41 56.62
C LYS A 185 3.24 -6.03 56.87
N PRO A 186 4.26 -5.22 57.19
CA PRO A 186 5.57 -5.76 57.57
C PRO A 186 5.44 -6.61 58.84
N GLU A 187 6.17 -7.73 58.88
CA GLU A 187 6.33 -8.54 60.10
C GLU A 187 7.25 -7.78 61.08
N GLU A 188 6.85 -7.71 62.35
CA GLU A 188 7.55 -7.03 63.45
C GLU A 188 8.91 -7.66 63.79
#